data_AF-A0A5B8N894-F1
#
_entry.id   AF-A0A5B8N894-F1
#
_cell.length_a   1.000
_cell.length_b   1.000
_cell.length_c   1.000
_cell.angle_alpha   90.00
_cell.angle_beta   90.00
_cell.angle_gamma   90.00
#
_symmetry.space_group_name_H-M   'P 1'
#
loop_
_entity.id
_entity.type
_entity.pdbx_description
1 polymer ?
#
loop_
_entity_poly.entity_id
_entity_poly.type
_entity_poly.pdbx_seq_one_letter_code
_entity_poly.pdbx_strand_id
1 'polypeptide(L)'
;MLRLICPLLICLWSANVIASGKNYIGNFSCEEAPFGLHLPGSYSSLLRIAPVKSNTVIDTENWEGYTTSRRDITFEGLSLRVITFSNDLERYMTALATVTKNGPWNANIFKLGQPLQEVQRALERYDAALSSEDSIGNEAGELKFIFGPDAKVKSMNYSCYTG
;
A
#
# COMPACT_ATOMS: atom_id res chain seq x y z
N MET A 1 -36.71 -50.74 -30.58
CA MET A 1 -37.57 -49.77 -29.84
C MET A 1 -37.01 -49.72 -28.42
N LEU A 2 -36.68 -48.62 -27.76
CA LEU A 2 -36.93 -47.20 -27.94
C LEU A 2 -35.90 -46.46 -27.04
N ARG A 3 -35.44 -45.31 -27.53
CA ARG A 3 -34.54 -44.30 -26.94
C ARG A 3 -34.91 -43.86 -25.51
N LEU A 4 -33.92 -43.45 -24.71
CA LEU A 4 -33.98 -42.33 -23.72
C LEU A 4 -32.56 -42.16 -23.12
N ILE A 5 -31.67 -41.35 -23.69
CA ILE A 5 -31.50 -39.88 -23.57
C ILE A 5 -31.29 -39.39 -22.13
N CYS A 6 -30.04 -39.02 -21.87
CA CYS A 6 -29.47 -38.27 -20.76
C CYS A 6 -30.17 -36.91 -20.53
N PRO A 7 -30.16 -36.38 -19.31
CA PRO A 7 -29.52 -35.07 -19.20
C PRO A 7 -28.49 -35.03 -18.07
N LEU A 8 -27.27 -34.75 -18.52
CA LEU A 8 -26.14 -34.27 -17.74
C LEU A 8 -26.61 -32.99 -17.03
N LEU A 9 -26.77 -33.05 -15.72
CA LEU A 9 -27.00 -31.88 -14.88
C LEU A 9 -25.65 -31.14 -14.76
N ILE A 10 -25.36 -30.28 -15.73
CA ILE A 10 -24.24 -29.34 -15.65
C ILE A 10 -24.63 -28.28 -14.62
N CYS A 11 -24.20 -28.48 -13.37
CA CYS A 11 -24.18 -27.42 -12.38
C CYS A 11 -23.22 -26.33 -12.87
N LEU A 12 -23.77 -25.32 -13.54
CA LEU A 12 -23.15 -24.02 -13.76
C LEU A 12 -22.90 -23.42 -12.37
N TRP A 13 -21.71 -23.66 -11.83
CA TRP A 13 -21.15 -22.84 -10.78
C TRP A 13 -20.87 -21.48 -11.39
N SER A 14 -21.80 -20.54 -11.21
CA SER A 14 -21.55 -19.13 -11.36
C SER A 14 -20.47 -18.76 -10.35
N ALA A 15 -19.21 -18.77 -10.78
CA ALA A 15 -18.15 -18.10 -10.04
C ALA A 15 -18.52 -16.62 -10.04
N ASN A 16 -19.13 -16.15 -8.95
CA ASN A 16 -19.21 -14.73 -8.66
C ASN A 16 -17.76 -14.26 -8.53
N VAL A 17 -17.22 -13.70 -9.61
CA VAL A 17 -16.03 -12.86 -9.54
C VAL A 17 -16.46 -11.65 -8.75
N ILE A 18 -16.23 -11.69 -7.43
CA ILE A 18 -16.33 -10.50 -6.59
C ILE A 18 -15.23 -9.59 -7.14
N ALA A 19 -15.64 -8.57 -7.90
CA ALA A 19 -14.75 -7.52 -8.33
C ALA A 19 -14.19 -6.87 -7.05
N SER A 20 -12.88 -7.02 -6.86
CA SER A 20 -12.14 -6.41 -5.74
C SER A 20 -12.23 -4.89 -5.89
N GLY A 21 -13.07 -4.29 -5.04
CA GLY A 21 -13.43 -2.89 -5.10
C GLY A 21 -12.72 -2.08 -4.04
N LYS A 22 -11.58 -1.47 -4.41
CA LYS A 22 -10.95 -0.38 -3.64
C LYS A 22 -11.94 0.78 -3.48
N ASN A 23 -11.94 1.43 -2.32
CA ASN A 23 -12.73 2.65 -2.15
C ASN A 23 -11.98 3.83 -2.74
N TYR A 24 -12.57 4.42 -3.77
CA TYR A 24 -11.96 5.49 -4.51
C TYR A 24 -11.88 6.78 -3.68
N ILE A 25 -10.68 7.36 -3.57
CA ILE A 25 -10.44 8.68 -2.99
C ILE A 25 -9.65 9.50 -4.00
N GLY A 26 -10.30 10.47 -4.65
CA GLY A 26 -9.70 11.22 -5.76
C GLY A 26 -8.41 11.95 -5.39
N ASN A 27 -8.31 12.46 -4.16
CA ASN A 27 -7.13 13.17 -3.64
C ASN A 27 -6.17 12.27 -2.84
N PHE A 28 -6.20 10.94 -3.04
CA PHE A 28 -5.25 10.05 -2.38
C PHE A 28 -3.82 10.28 -2.89
N SER A 29 -2.89 10.43 -1.95
CA SER A 29 -1.45 10.48 -2.19
C SER A 29 -0.73 9.74 -1.07
N CYS A 30 0.29 8.97 -1.42
CA CYS A 30 1.13 8.26 -0.46
C CYS A 30 2.13 9.15 0.27
N GLU A 31 2.44 10.33 -0.27
CA GLU A 31 3.49 11.20 0.24
C GLU A 31 2.92 12.52 0.77
N GLU A 32 1.64 12.81 0.46
CA GLU A 32 0.98 14.06 0.85
C GLU A 32 -0.20 13.84 1.80
N ALA A 33 -0.51 14.88 2.58
CA ALA A 33 -1.65 14.87 3.48
C ALA A 33 -2.99 14.71 2.71
N PRO A 34 -4.02 14.11 3.34
CA PRO A 34 -4.07 13.67 4.73
C PRO A 34 -3.64 12.21 4.94
N PHE A 35 -3.49 11.43 3.87
CA PHE A 35 -3.30 9.98 3.93
C PHE A 35 -1.84 9.53 3.80
N GLY A 36 -0.97 10.41 3.31
CA GLY A 36 0.41 10.07 3.03
C GLY A 36 1.30 9.91 4.25
N LEU A 37 2.38 9.16 4.05
CA LEU A 37 3.48 8.99 4.98
C LEU A 37 4.30 10.28 5.06
N HIS A 38 4.78 10.60 6.26
CA HIS A 38 5.72 11.69 6.45
C HIS A 38 7.14 11.20 6.12
N LEU A 39 7.52 11.24 4.83
CA LEU A 39 8.85 10.88 4.37
C LEU A 39 9.64 12.12 3.92
N PRO A 40 10.97 12.19 4.13
CA PRO A 40 11.77 13.32 3.68
C PRO A 40 11.85 13.40 2.15
N GLY A 41 11.93 14.60 1.58
CA GLY A 41 12.00 14.77 0.12
C GLY A 41 13.31 14.35 -0.56
N SER A 42 14.31 13.86 0.17
CA SER A 42 15.61 13.43 -0.40
C SER A 42 16.07 12.08 0.13
N TYR A 43 16.77 11.31 -0.70
CA TYR A 43 17.21 9.95 -0.38
C TYR A 43 18.20 9.94 0.79
N SER A 44 19.15 10.87 0.81
CA SER A 44 20.11 10.98 1.92
C SER A 44 19.41 11.33 3.24
N SER A 45 18.35 12.13 3.21
CA SER A 45 17.55 12.48 4.38
C SER A 45 16.66 11.32 4.83
N LEU A 46 16.10 10.56 3.88
CA LEU A 46 15.36 9.33 4.15
C LEU A 46 16.18 8.34 4.97
N LEU A 47 17.44 8.11 4.59
CA LEU A 47 18.34 7.20 5.32
C LEU A 47 18.71 7.68 6.74
N ARG A 48 18.37 8.92 7.10
CA ARG A 48 18.69 9.54 8.40
C ARG A 48 17.48 9.68 9.33
N ILE A 49 16.28 9.30 8.91
CA ILE A 49 15.08 9.42 9.76
C ILE A 49 15.15 8.55 11.01
N ALA A 50 15.86 7.43 10.93
CA ALA A 50 16.08 6.46 12.01
C ALA A 50 17.26 5.54 11.64
N PRO A 51 17.81 4.77 12.61
CA PRO A 51 18.81 3.76 12.30
C PRO A 51 18.32 2.73 11.28
N VAL A 52 19.04 2.60 10.18
CA VAL A 52 18.76 1.64 9.11
C VAL A 52 19.16 0.23 9.58
N LYS A 53 18.22 -0.72 9.54
CA LYS A 53 18.47 -2.14 9.81
C LYS A 53 18.96 -2.89 8.57
N SER A 54 18.42 -2.56 7.41
CA SER A 54 18.84 -3.12 6.11
C SER A 54 18.62 -2.11 5.00
N ASN A 55 19.46 -2.16 3.96
CA ASN A 55 19.30 -1.41 2.72
C ASN A 55 19.88 -2.28 1.60
N THR A 56 18.99 -2.96 0.88
CA THR A 56 19.37 -3.97 -0.11
C THR A 56 18.83 -3.58 -1.47
N VAL A 57 19.69 -3.60 -2.49
CA VAL A 57 19.26 -3.50 -3.89
C VAL A 57 18.63 -4.83 -4.28
N ILE A 58 17.36 -4.79 -4.68
CA ILE A 58 16.60 -5.98 -5.08
C ILE A 58 16.51 -6.13 -6.60
N ASP A 59 16.59 -5.01 -7.32
CA ASP A 59 16.55 -5.00 -8.79
C ASP A 59 17.28 -3.76 -9.33
N THR A 60 17.76 -3.83 -10.56
CA THR A 60 18.34 -2.70 -11.27
C THR A 60 17.97 -2.76 -12.74
N GLU A 61 17.35 -1.70 -13.22
CA GLU A 61 16.90 -1.53 -14.59
C GLU A 61 17.77 -0.48 -15.28
N ASN A 62 18.17 -0.76 -16.52
CA ASN A 62 18.96 0.15 -17.34
C ASN A 62 18.04 0.92 -18.29
N TRP A 63 18.14 2.24 -18.25
CA TRP A 63 17.43 3.18 -19.13
C TRP A 63 18.42 3.88 -20.05
N GLU A 64 17.92 4.59 -21.06
CA GLU A 64 18.78 5.42 -21.90
C GLU A 64 19.38 6.56 -21.07
N GLY A 65 20.68 6.48 -20.77
CA GLY A 65 21.44 7.50 -20.07
C GLY A 65 21.43 7.44 -18.54
N TYR A 66 20.73 6.48 -17.92
CA TYR A 66 20.75 6.28 -16.46
C TYR A 66 20.27 4.89 -16.05
N THR A 67 20.43 4.52 -14.80
CA THR A 67 19.87 3.30 -14.21
C THR A 67 18.94 3.63 -13.06
N THR A 68 17.94 2.78 -12.85
CA THR A 68 17.09 2.81 -11.66
C THR A 68 17.36 1.58 -10.82
N SER A 69 17.59 1.76 -9.52
CA SER A 69 17.71 0.65 -8.59
C SER A 69 16.50 0.60 -7.68
N ARG A 70 15.85 -0.56 -7.61
CA ARG A 70 14.79 -0.84 -6.64
C ARG A 70 15.47 -1.34 -5.36
N ARG A 71 15.15 -0.73 -4.23
CA ARG A 71 15.79 -1.01 -2.94
C ARG A 71 14.77 -1.27 -1.85
N ASP A 72 15.02 -2.30 -1.05
CA ASP A 72 14.29 -2.55 0.18
C ASP A 72 15.09 -2.00 1.37
N ILE A 73 14.50 -1.05 2.08
CA ILE A 73 15.08 -0.35 3.23
C ILE A 73 14.23 -0.65 4.45
N THR A 74 14.85 -1.16 5.51
CA THR A 74 14.13 -1.47 6.75
C THR A 74 14.65 -0.61 7.89
N PHE A 75 13.72 -0.01 8.62
CA PHE A 75 13.92 0.65 9.91
C PHE A 75 13.18 -0.15 11.00
N GLU A 76 13.28 0.28 12.25
CA GLU A 76 12.46 -0.27 13.34
C GLU A 76 10.98 0.09 13.14
N GLY A 77 10.19 -0.80 12.54
CA GLY A 77 8.74 -0.61 12.40
C GLY A 77 8.28 0.05 11.10
N LEU A 78 9.20 0.29 10.17
CA LEU A 78 8.93 0.75 8.81
C LEU A 78 9.79 -0.07 7.83
N SER A 79 9.16 -0.66 6.83
CA SER A 79 9.83 -1.22 5.66
C SER A 79 9.42 -0.43 4.44
N LEU A 80 10.40 0.03 3.65
CA LEU A 80 10.18 0.78 2.43
C LEU A 80 10.74 0.00 1.24
N ARG A 81 10.03 0.05 0.13
CA ARG A 81 10.58 -0.22 -1.19
C ARG A 81 10.64 1.10 -1.94
N VAL A 82 11.83 1.49 -2.34
CA VAL A 82 12.05 2.74 -3.08
C VAL A 82 12.75 2.49 -4.40
N ILE A 83 12.57 3.41 -5.34
CA ILE A 83 13.31 3.47 -6.60
C ILE A 83 14.27 4.65 -6.50
N THR A 84 15.56 4.42 -6.73
CA THR A 84 16.62 5.45 -6.76
C THR A 84 17.20 5.59 -8.17
N PHE A 85 17.72 6.76 -8.52
CA PHE A 85 18.14 7.11 -9.88
C PHE A 85 19.64 7.38 -9.94
N SER A 86 20.35 6.84 -10.94
CA SER A 86 21.80 7.06 -11.06
C SER A 86 22.17 8.47 -11.55
N ASN A 87 21.25 9.17 -12.19
CA ASN A 87 21.42 10.54 -12.69
C ASN A 87 20.96 11.61 -11.69
N ASP A 88 20.31 11.23 -10.59
CA ASP A 88 19.94 12.12 -9.49
C ASP A 88 19.95 11.33 -8.17
N LEU A 89 21.06 11.45 -7.43
CA LEU A 89 21.33 10.65 -6.23
C LEU A 89 20.46 11.06 -5.03
N GLU A 90 19.87 12.26 -5.06
CA GLU A 90 18.99 12.74 -3.99
C GLU A 90 17.53 12.38 -4.26
N ARG A 91 17.16 12.11 -5.51
CA ARG A 91 15.82 11.69 -5.87
C ARG A 91 15.57 10.23 -5.52
N TYR A 92 14.39 9.98 -4.95
CA TYR A 92 13.81 8.64 -4.85
C TYR A 92 12.30 8.70 -5.06
N MET A 93 11.70 7.54 -5.31
CA MET A 93 10.24 7.37 -5.36
C MET A 93 9.83 6.22 -4.46
N THR A 94 8.76 6.41 -3.69
CA THR A 94 8.20 5.35 -2.84
C THR A 94 7.36 4.40 -3.69
N ALA A 95 7.71 3.11 -3.71
CA ALA A 95 6.90 2.08 -4.37
C ALA A 95 5.99 1.36 -3.38
N LEU A 96 6.55 0.91 -2.26
CA LEU A 96 5.80 0.29 -1.17
C LEU A 96 6.26 0.84 0.17
N ALA A 97 5.36 0.87 1.14
CA ALA A 97 5.72 1.11 2.52
C ALA A 97 4.83 0.31 3.47
N THR A 98 5.44 -0.35 4.45
CA THR A 98 4.77 -1.15 5.46
C THR A 98 5.09 -0.60 6.84
N VAL A 99 4.07 -0.12 7.54
CA VAL A 99 4.19 0.45 8.89
C VAL A 99 3.69 -0.57 9.91
N THR A 100 4.58 -1.05 10.77
CA THR A 100 4.29 -2.05 11.83
C THR A 100 4.57 -1.55 13.24
N LYS A 101 5.17 -0.36 13.38
CA LYS A 101 5.29 0.36 14.65
C LYS A 101 5.00 1.85 14.45
N ASN A 102 4.39 2.46 15.47
CA ASN A 102 4.21 3.91 15.47
C ASN A 102 5.58 4.60 15.56
N GLY A 103 5.79 5.62 14.73
CA GLY A 103 7.05 6.37 14.64
C GLY A 103 6.88 7.69 13.88
N PRO A 104 8.00 8.38 13.56
CA PRO A 104 7.98 9.66 12.85
C PRO A 104 7.48 9.56 11.40
N TRP A 105 7.35 8.34 10.85
CA TRP A 105 6.88 8.05 9.49
C TRP A 105 5.37 7.82 9.37
N ASN A 106 4.62 7.79 10.48
CA ASN A 106 3.20 7.49 10.46
C ASN A 106 2.41 8.48 9.58
N ALA A 107 1.40 7.99 8.86
CA ALA A 107 0.45 8.88 8.18
C ALA A 107 -0.31 9.75 9.17
N ASN A 108 -0.61 10.96 8.74
CA ASN A 108 -1.02 12.04 9.64
C ASN A 108 -2.30 11.75 10.45
N ILE A 109 -3.23 10.94 9.92
CA ILE A 109 -4.53 10.72 10.56
C ILE A 109 -4.77 9.31 11.10
N PHE A 110 -3.90 8.34 10.79
CA PHE A 110 -4.05 6.94 11.21
C PHE A 110 -2.88 6.46 12.05
N LYS A 111 -3.19 5.66 13.07
CA LYS A 111 -2.19 5.10 14.00
C LYS A 111 -2.38 3.61 14.18
N LEU A 112 -1.28 2.90 14.42
CA LEU A 112 -1.36 1.51 14.85
C LEU A 112 -2.01 1.43 16.23
N GLY A 113 -2.83 0.41 16.42
CA GLY A 113 -3.67 0.21 17.60
C GLY A 113 -5.01 0.93 17.55
N GLN A 114 -5.26 1.78 16.54
CA GLN A 114 -6.54 2.44 16.35
C GLN A 114 -7.64 1.41 16.07
N PRO A 115 -8.81 1.48 16.74
CA PRO A 115 -9.95 0.61 16.45
C PRO A 115 -10.50 0.85 15.04
N LEU A 116 -11.00 -0.21 14.39
CA LEU A 116 -11.66 -0.16 13.07
C LEU A 116 -12.73 0.95 13.00
N GLN A 117 -13.55 1.08 14.05
CA GLN A 117 -14.62 2.09 14.11
C GLN A 117 -14.07 3.53 14.07
N GLU A 118 -12.89 3.78 14.66
CA GLU A 118 -12.26 5.09 14.60
C GLU A 118 -11.64 5.35 13.23
N VAL A 119 -11.12 4.31 12.56
CA VAL A 119 -10.64 4.41 11.17
C VAL A 119 -11.81 4.74 10.25
N GLN A 120 -12.93 4.03 10.37
CA GLN A 120 -14.15 4.28 9.60
C GLN A 120 -14.65 5.71 9.80
N ARG A 121 -14.78 6.17 11.06
CA ARG A 121 -15.18 7.55 11.36
C ARG A 121 -14.20 8.61 10.84
N ALA A 122 -12.90 8.29 10.79
CA ALA A 122 -11.92 9.20 10.21
C ALA A 122 -12.09 9.29 8.69
N LEU A 123 -12.41 8.19 8.03
CA LEU A 123 -12.64 8.12 6.58
C LEU A 123 -13.96 8.77 6.15
N GLU A 124 -15.02 8.66 6.95
CA GLU A 124 -16.31 9.33 6.71
C GLU A 124 -16.16 10.84 6.47
N ARG A 125 -15.17 11.49 7.12
CA ARG A 125 -14.88 12.92 6.94
C ARG A 125 -14.31 13.27 5.55
N TYR A 126 -13.90 12.28 4.79
CA TYR A 126 -13.34 12.42 3.45
C TYR A 126 -14.22 11.73 2.40
N ASP A 127 -15.49 11.49 2.73
CA ASP A 127 -16.45 10.75 1.89
C ASP A 127 -15.92 9.38 1.46
N ALA A 128 -15.06 8.79 2.30
CA ALA A 128 -14.47 7.47 2.10
C ALA A 128 -15.08 6.49 3.11
N ALA A 129 -15.29 5.25 2.66
CA ALA A 129 -15.70 4.15 3.53
C ALA A 129 -14.70 3.01 3.39
N LEU A 130 -14.48 2.24 4.45
CA LEU A 130 -13.89 0.91 4.29
C LEU A 130 -14.99 -0.02 3.81
N SER A 131 -14.91 -0.43 2.55
CA SER A 131 -15.61 -1.61 2.05
C SER A 131 -15.00 -2.88 2.66
N SER A 132 -15.49 -4.04 2.23
CA SER A 132 -14.99 -5.36 2.59
C SER A 132 -13.47 -5.58 2.43
N GLU A 133 -12.74 -4.67 1.79
CA GLU A 133 -11.32 -4.85 1.43
C GLU A 133 -10.31 -4.10 2.31
N ASP A 134 -10.76 -3.41 3.36
CA ASP A 134 -9.90 -2.68 4.30
C ASP A 134 -8.90 -1.72 3.60
N SER A 135 -9.26 -1.17 2.43
CA SER A 135 -8.38 -0.31 1.66
C SER A 135 -9.06 0.90 1.03
N ILE A 136 -8.26 1.94 0.83
CA ILE A 136 -8.62 3.22 0.20
C ILE A 136 -7.54 3.61 -0.82
N GLY A 137 -7.91 4.30 -1.89
CA GLY A 137 -6.92 4.73 -2.88
C GLY A 137 -7.51 5.28 -4.17
N ASN A 138 -6.65 5.57 -5.15
CA ASN A 138 -7.02 5.95 -6.51
C ASN A 138 -6.13 5.19 -7.51
N GLU A 139 -5.94 5.72 -8.72
CA GLU A 139 -5.03 5.16 -9.72
C GLU A 139 -3.54 5.36 -9.34
N ALA A 140 -3.25 6.38 -8.56
CA ALA A 140 -1.89 6.76 -8.16
C ALA A 140 -1.40 6.05 -6.89
N GLY A 141 -2.29 5.34 -6.18
CA GLY A 141 -1.88 4.51 -5.06
C GLY A 141 -3.03 4.00 -4.19
N GLU A 142 -2.66 3.20 -3.20
CA GLU A 142 -3.56 2.55 -2.25
C GLU A 142 -2.94 2.53 -0.84
N LEU A 143 -3.76 2.75 0.17
CA LEU A 143 -3.49 2.45 1.57
C LEU A 143 -4.42 1.32 2.02
N LYS A 144 -3.82 0.20 2.42
CA LYS A 144 -4.50 -0.94 3.00
C LYS A 144 -4.22 -1.05 4.49
N PHE A 145 -5.28 -1.21 5.27
CA PHE A 145 -5.22 -1.51 6.70
C PHE A 145 -5.21 -3.02 6.92
N ILE A 146 -4.42 -3.47 7.89
CA ILE A 146 -4.44 -4.85 8.36
C ILE A 146 -4.89 -4.82 9.82
N PHE A 147 -6.09 -5.33 10.09
CA PHE A 147 -6.65 -5.40 11.43
C PHE A 147 -6.31 -6.72 12.13
N GLY A 148 -6.10 -6.67 13.45
CA GLY A 148 -5.97 -7.85 14.29
C GLY A 148 -7.32 -8.42 14.73
N PRO A 149 -7.33 -9.56 15.45
CA PRO A 149 -8.55 -10.15 16.01
C PRO A 149 -9.30 -9.23 16.99
N ASP A 150 -8.60 -8.24 17.55
CA ASP A 150 -9.13 -7.20 18.43
C ASP A 150 -9.77 -6.03 17.66
N ALA A 151 -9.91 -6.15 16.33
CA ALA A 151 -10.38 -5.11 15.41
C ALA A 151 -9.57 -3.81 15.50
N LYS A 152 -8.26 -3.92 15.78
CA LYS A 152 -7.33 -2.78 15.83
C LYS A 152 -6.30 -2.87 14.71
N VAL A 153 -5.89 -1.72 14.16
CA VAL A 153 -4.87 -1.63 13.12
C VAL A 153 -3.55 -2.22 13.65
N LYS A 154 -3.04 -3.26 12.98
CA LYS A 154 -1.73 -3.89 13.25
C LYS A 154 -0.66 -3.48 12.24
N SER A 155 -1.07 -3.29 10.99
CA SER A 155 -0.19 -2.81 9.92
C SER A 155 -0.94 -1.85 9.00
N MET A 156 -0.20 -0.96 8.36
CA MET A 156 -0.66 -0.14 7.26
C MET A 156 0.29 -0.33 6.08
N ASN A 157 -0.26 -0.67 4.92
CA ASN A 157 0.50 -0.97 3.72
C ASN A 157 0.15 0.05 2.64
N TYR A 158 1.15 0.79 2.18
CA TYR A 158 1.04 1.74 1.10
C TYR A 158 1.59 1.11 -0.17
N SER A 159 0.86 1.27 -1.27
CA SER A 159 1.29 0.93 -2.63
C SER A 159 1.13 2.15 -3.51
N CYS A 160 2.23 2.74 -3.97
CA CYS A 160 2.25 4.12 -4.45
C CYS A 160 2.69 4.17 -5.91
N TYR A 161 3.99 4.01 -6.15
CA TYR A 161 4.46 3.87 -7.51
C TYR A 161 4.11 2.49 -8.08
N THR A 162 3.16 2.47 -9.01
CA THR A 162 2.69 1.28 -9.75
C THR A 162 3.24 1.20 -11.18
N GLY A 163 4.18 2.08 -11.54
CA GLY A 163 4.78 2.15 -12.88
C GLY A 163 5.50 0.88 -13.30
#